data_AF-A0A5K4F6U6-F1
#
_entry.id   AF-A0A5K4F6U6-F1
#
_cell.length_a   1.000
_cell.length_b   1.000
_cell.length_c   1.000
_cell.angle_alpha   90.00
_cell.angle_beta   90.00
_cell.angle_gamma   90.00
#
_symmetry.space_group_name_H-M   'P 1'
#
loop_
_entity.id
_entity.type
_entity.pdbx_description
1 polymer ?
#
loop_
_entity_poly.entity_id
_entity_poly.type
_entity_poly.pdbx_seq_one_letter_code
_entity_poly.pdbx_strand_id
1 'polypeptide(L)'
;MTLGSVAENLFQHFNIDTKQWSYSRITVALLAHESFGIGLAVGFWIICYKKQPIRYLTSYAPVVIQNIYSKGLNWSARKLRQLPLFVSSQADPNRILISGAESYVLRKILSPLTIPGKIYLAVLVSGIVC
;
A
#
# COMPACT_ATOMS: atom_id res chain seq x y z
N MET A 1 0.09 -21.94 -7.29
CA MET A 1 0.58 -20.80 -8.08
C MET A 1 2.09 -20.84 -8.05
N THR A 2 2.75 -20.86 -9.20
CA THR A 2 4.23 -20.76 -9.27
C THR A 2 4.63 -19.29 -9.24
N LEU A 3 5.84 -18.98 -8.78
CA LEU A 3 6.33 -17.60 -8.68
C LEU A 3 6.27 -16.88 -10.05
N GLY A 4 6.59 -17.63 -11.12
CA GLY A 4 6.46 -17.17 -12.51
C GLY A 4 5.02 -16.82 -12.91
N SER A 5 4.01 -17.63 -12.52
CA SER A 5 2.62 -17.35 -12.88
C SER A 5 2.04 -16.15 -12.14
N VAL A 6 2.54 -15.84 -10.93
CA VAL A 6 2.15 -14.63 -10.19
C VAL A 6 2.76 -13.39 -10.84
N ALA A 7 4.05 -13.45 -11.17
CA ALA A 7 4.73 -12.36 -11.87
C ALA A 7 4.10 -12.08 -13.23
N GLU A 8 3.85 -13.12 -14.03
CA GLU A 8 3.26 -12.98 -15.36
C GLU A 8 1.89 -12.27 -15.29
N ASN A 9 1.01 -12.67 -14.37
CA ASN A 9 -0.28 -11.97 -14.18
C ASN A 9 -0.12 -10.51 -13.74
N LEU A 10 0.84 -10.22 -12.86
CA LEU A 10 1.05 -8.87 -12.32
C LEU A 10 1.66 -7.93 -13.37
N PHE A 11 2.65 -8.41 -14.13
CA PHE A 11 3.40 -7.62 -15.10
C PHE A 11 2.74 -7.58 -16.49
N GLN A 12 2.05 -8.64 -16.94
CA GLN A 12 1.30 -8.61 -18.20
C GLN A 12 0.16 -7.60 -18.18
N HIS A 13 -0.45 -7.35 -17.01
CA HIS A 13 -1.45 -6.28 -16.87
C HIS A 13 -0.89 -4.90 -17.25
N PHE A 14 0.44 -4.74 -17.25
CA PHE A 14 1.16 -3.52 -17.63
C PHE A 14 1.95 -3.70 -18.94
N ASN A 15 1.61 -4.69 -19.76
CA ASN A 15 2.29 -5.04 -21.02
C ASN A 15 3.79 -5.32 -20.87
N ILE A 16 4.23 -5.82 -19.71
CA ILE A 16 5.62 -6.22 -19.48
C ILE A 16 5.72 -7.73 -19.65
N ASP A 17 6.43 -8.17 -20.69
CA ASP A 17 6.67 -9.59 -20.93
C ASP A 17 7.80 -10.11 -20.04
N THR A 18 7.45 -11.02 -19.13
CA THR A 18 8.37 -11.66 -18.19
C THR A 18 8.82 -13.05 -18.64
N LYS A 19 8.38 -13.56 -19.80
CA LYS A 19 8.66 -14.94 -20.24
C LYS A 19 10.15 -15.23 -20.43
N GLN A 20 10.92 -14.22 -20.82
CA GLN A 20 12.37 -14.34 -21.02
C GLN A 20 13.18 -13.97 -19.78
N TRP A 21 12.54 -13.63 -18.65
CA TRP A 21 13.28 -13.24 -17.46
C TRP A 21 13.84 -14.47 -16.75
N SER A 22 15.06 -14.33 -16.24
CA SER A 22 15.64 -15.33 -15.35
C SER A 22 14.84 -15.42 -14.05
N TYR A 23 14.87 -16.60 -13.41
CA TYR A 23 14.18 -16.81 -12.13
C TYR A 23 14.63 -15.82 -11.05
N SER A 24 15.93 -15.47 -11.04
CA SER A 24 16.48 -14.45 -10.12
C SER A 24 15.85 -13.09 -10.36
N ARG A 25 15.77 -12.63 -11.62
CA ARG A 25 15.16 -11.34 -11.97
C ARG A 25 13.69 -11.27 -11.57
N ILE A 26 12.91 -12.33 -11.83
CA ILE A 26 11.49 -12.40 -11.42
C ILE A 26 11.38 -12.29 -9.90
N THR A 27 12.23 -12.99 -9.16
CA THR A 27 12.24 -12.97 -7.69
C THR A 27 12.57 -11.58 -7.16
N VAL A 28 13.62 -10.93 -7.70
CA VAL A 28 14.00 -9.56 -7.31
C VAL A 28 12.88 -8.57 -7.64
N ALA A 29 12.25 -8.69 -8.80
CA ALA A 29 11.14 -7.81 -9.20
C ALA A 29 9.94 -7.94 -8.24
N LEU A 30 9.54 -9.16 -7.87
CA LEU A 30 8.47 -9.39 -6.90
C LEU A 30 8.82 -8.86 -5.52
N LEU A 31 10.04 -9.15 -5.03
CA LEU A 31 10.50 -8.65 -3.73
C LEU A 31 10.56 -7.12 -3.69
N ALA A 32 11.03 -6.49 -4.76
CA ALA A 32 11.04 -5.03 -4.89
C ALA A 32 9.60 -4.48 -4.88
N HIS A 33 8.68 -5.07 -5.64
CA HIS A 33 7.27 -4.65 -5.68
C HIS A 33 6.61 -4.70 -4.29
N GLU A 34 6.78 -5.81 -3.58
CA GLU A 34 6.23 -5.99 -2.23
C GLU A 34 6.89 -5.03 -1.23
N SER A 35 8.20 -4.87 -1.28
CA SER A 35 8.94 -3.95 -0.40
C SER A 35 8.49 -2.50 -0.59
N PHE A 36 8.32 -2.05 -1.83
CA PHE A 36 7.76 -0.72 -2.09
C PHE A 36 6.29 -0.62 -1.66
N GLY A 37 5.51 -1.69 -1.79
CA GLY A 37 4.14 -1.76 -1.29
C GLY A 37 4.04 -1.54 0.22
N ILE A 38 4.87 -2.27 0.98
CA ILE A 38 4.96 -2.16 2.44
C ILE A 38 5.50 -0.78 2.82
N GLY A 39 6.56 -0.31 2.16
CA GLY A 39 7.16 0.99 2.41
C GLY A 39 6.16 2.14 2.22
N LEU A 40 5.39 2.13 1.14
CA LEU A 40 4.31 3.11 0.93
C LEU A 40 3.23 2.98 2.01
N ALA A 41 2.81 1.75 2.34
CA ALA A 41 1.78 1.53 3.36
C ALA A 41 2.18 2.12 4.73
N VAL A 42 3.40 1.81 5.18
CA VAL A 42 3.95 2.31 6.44
C VAL A 42 4.22 3.81 6.36
N GLY A 43 4.79 4.31 5.26
CA GLY A 43 5.06 5.72 5.06
C GLY A 43 3.80 6.58 5.11
N PHE A 44 2.75 6.21 4.36
CA PHE A 44 1.46 6.90 4.43
C PHE A 44 0.85 6.84 5.83
N TRP A 45 0.93 5.69 6.50
CA TRP A 45 0.42 5.55 7.86
C TRP A 45 1.15 6.47 8.85
N ILE A 46 2.48 6.51 8.84
CA ILE A 46 3.28 7.40 9.71
C ILE A 46 2.94 8.87 9.43
N ILE A 47 2.83 9.26 8.15
CA ILE A 47 2.50 10.64 7.77
C ILE A 47 1.10 11.01 8.28
N CYS A 48 0.10 10.14 8.10
CA CYS A 48 -1.26 10.37 8.59
C CYS A 48 -1.30 10.38 10.12
N TYR A 49 -0.54 9.50 10.77
CA TYR A 49 -0.42 9.48 12.23
C TYR A 49 0.13 10.81 12.76
N LYS A 50 1.16 11.37 12.11
CA LYS A 50 1.74 12.65 12.52
C LYS A 50 0.85 13.85 12.20
N LYS A 51 0.26 13.93 11.00
CA LYS A 51 -0.42 15.15 10.51
C LYS A 51 -1.95 15.16 10.65
N GLN A 52 -2.61 14.01 10.69
CA GLN A 52 -4.07 13.87 10.63
C GLN A 52 -4.79 14.76 9.59
N PRO A 53 -4.39 14.69 8.30
CA PRO A 53 -4.79 15.70 7.32
C PRO A 53 -6.30 15.71 6.98
N ILE A 54 -7.03 14.61 7.18
CA ILE A 54 -8.42 14.46 6.69
C ILE A 54 -9.43 14.46 7.84
N ARG A 55 -8.99 14.36 9.10
CA ARG A 55 -9.87 14.29 10.28
C ARG A 55 -10.98 15.34 10.30
N TYR A 56 -10.68 16.57 9.86
CA TYR A 56 -11.64 17.68 9.82
C TYR A 56 -12.30 17.89 8.46
N LEU A 57 -11.74 17.30 7.39
CA LEU A 57 -12.21 17.50 6.02
C LEU A 57 -13.23 16.44 5.60
N THR A 58 -13.31 15.30 6.29
CA THR A 58 -14.22 14.21 5.95
C THR A 58 -15.69 14.62 5.96
N SER A 59 -16.12 15.48 6.88
CA SER A 59 -17.51 15.97 6.95
C SER A 59 -17.91 16.83 5.75
N TYR A 60 -16.94 17.48 5.10
CA TYR A 60 -17.16 18.33 3.92
C TYR A 60 -16.80 17.61 2.61
N ALA A 61 -16.22 16.41 2.69
CA ALA A 61 -15.81 15.66 1.53
C ALA A 61 -17.02 15.08 0.78
N PRO A 62 -16.92 14.89 -0.55
CA PRO A 62 -17.95 14.20 -1.34
C PRO A 62 -18.30 12.82 -0.75
N VAL A 63 -19.56 12.39 -0.94
CA VAL A 63 -20.10 11.11 -0.43
C VAL A 63 -19.20 9.91 -0.78
N VAL A 64 -18.57 9.94 -1.97
CA VAL A 64 -17.61 8.90 -2.39
C VAL A 64 -16.42 8.80 -1.43
N ILE A 65 -15.83 9.93 -1.03
CA ILE A 65 -14.69 9.96 -0.11
C ILE A 65 -15.13 9.53 1.30
N GLN A 66 -16.31 9.97 1.75
CA GLN A 66 -16.87 9.54 3.03
C GLN A 66 -17.07 8.02 3.08
N ASN A 67 -17.57 7.42 2.00
CA ASN A 67 -17.72 5.97 1.87
C ASN A 67 -16.37 5.23 1.90
N ILE A 68 -15.35 5.75 1.21
CA ILE A 68 -14.00 5.18 1.24
C ILE A 68 -13.40 5.32 2.65
N TYR A 69 -13.62 6.45 3.31
CA TYR A 69 -13.14 6.69 4.67
C TYR A 69 -13.81 5.75 5.69
N SER A 70 -15.13 5.54 5.60
CA SER A 70 -15.85 4.57 6.43
C SER A 70 -15.34 3.14 6.24
N LYS A 71 -15.09 2.73 4.97
CA LYS A 71 -14.40 1.46 4.68
C LYS A 71 -13.00 1.42 5.30
N GLY A 72 -12.27 2.54 5.25
CA GLY A 72 -10.97 2.73 5.87
C GLY A 72 -11.01 2.56 7.38
N LEU A 73 -12.01 3.12 8.07
CA LEU A 73 -12.22 2.96 9.51
C LEU A 73 -12.49 1.50 9.88
N ASN A 74 -13.35 0.81 9.12
CA ASN A 74 -13.62 -0.61 9.34
C ASN A 74 -12.38 -1.49 9.09
N TRP A 75 -11.56 -1.13 8.10
CA TRP A 75 -10.29 -1.80 7.83
C TRP A 75 -9.28 -1.53 8.95
N SER A 76 -9.12 -0.28 9.37
CA SER A 76 -8.19 0.11 10.44
C SER A 76 -8.60 -0.48 11.78
N ALA A 77 -9.89 -0.51 12.12
CA ALA A 77 -10.40 -1.15 13.33
C ALA A 77 -10.08 -2.66 13.37
N ARG A 78 -10.24 -3.37 12.23
CA ARG A 78 -9.86 -4.78 12.12
C ARG A 78 -8.35 -4.98 12.29
N LYS A 79 -7.54 -4.09 11.71
CA LYS A 79 -6.09 -4.14 11.83
C LYS A 79 -5.58 -3.74 13.22
N LEU A 80 -6.27 -2.83 13.90
CA LEU A 80 -5.95 -2.41 15.26
C LEU A 80 -5.98 -3.61 16.23
N ARG A 81 -6.98 -4.49 16.05
CA ARG A 81 -7.08 -5.75 16.83
C ARG A 81 -5.95 -6.75 16.56
N GLN A 82 -5.22 -6.58 15.45
CA GLN A 82 -4.09 -7.43 15.06
C GLN A 82 -2.74 -6.77 15.35
N LEU A 83 -2.72 -5.55 15.93
CA LEU A 83 -1.46 -4.88 16.22
C LEU A 83 -0.74 -5.58 17.38
N PRO A 84 0.59 -5.75 17.29
CA PRO A 84 1.36 -6.26 18.40
C PRO A 84 1.27 -5.30 19.59
N LEU A 85 1.23 -5.88 20.80
CA LEU A 85 0.96 -5.18 22.06
C LEU A 85 1.84 -3.94 22.28
N PHE A 86 3.09 -3.94 21.78
CA PHE A 86 4.01 -2.83 21.93
C PHE A 86 3.54 -1.55 21.20
N VAL A 87 2.85 -1.68 20.07
CA VAL A 87 2.33 -0.54 19.31
C VAL A 87 1.07 -0.01 20.00
N SER A 88 0.20 -0.91 20.47
CA SER A 88 -1.04 -0.52 21.14
C SER A 88 -0.84 0.09 22.51
N SER A 89 0.25 -0.24 23.22
CA SER A 89 0.51 0.32 24.56
C SER A 89 1.09 1.73 24.54
N GLN A 90 1.77 2.12 23.46
CA GLN A 90 2.45 3.42 23.37
C GLN A 90 1.66 4.49 22.59
N ALA A 91 0.65 4.08 21.81
CA ALA A 91 -0.06 4.98 20.91
C ALA A 91 -1.55 5.05 21.21
N ASP A 92 -2.12 6.26 21.11
CA ASP A 92 -3.55 6.48 21.25
C ASP A 92 -4.33 5.66 20.19
N PRO A 93 -5.19 4.71 20.61
CA PRO A 93 -5.92 3.84 19.69
C PRO A 93 -6.85 4.62 18.75
N ASN A 94 -7.43 5.75 19.19
CA ASN A 94 -8.24 6.60 18.30
C ASN A 94 -7.38 7.24 17.21
N ARG A 95 -6.15 7.66 17.56
CA ARG A 95 -5.21 8.23 16.61
C ARG A 95 -4.75 7.21 15.58
N ILE A 96 -4.48 5.97 16.00
CA ILE A 96 -4.14 4.87 15.08
C ILE A 96 -5.32 4.57 14.15
N LEU A 97 -6.54 4.53 14.68
CA LEU A 97 -7.72 4.20 13.90
C LEU A 97 -8.01 5.26 12.81
N ILE A 98 -7.93 6.54 13.17
CA ILE A 98 -8.09 7.68 12.24
C ILE A 98 -6.96 7.66 11.20
N SER A 99 -5.70 7.59 11.62
CA SER A 99 -4.56 7.58 10.69
C SER A 99 -4.56 6.38 9.74
N GLY A 100 -5.04 5.22 10.19
CA GLY A 100 -5.25 4.05 9.35
C GLY A 100 -6.32 4.28 8.28
N ALA A 101 -7.43 4.95 8.63
CA ALA A 101 -8.48 5.30 7.68
C ALA A 101 -8.01 6.38 6.68
N GLU A 102 -7.31 7.40 7.15
CA GLU A 102 -6.72 8.43 6.28
C GLU A 102 -5.69 7.85 5.32
N SER A 103 -4.79 6.98 5.82
CA SER A 103 -3.82 6.27 4.98
C SER A 103 -4.53 5.36 3.96
N TYR A 104 -5.66 4.75 4.32
CA TYR A 104 -6.46 3.98 3.38
C TYR A 104 -7.03 4.86 2.26
N VAL A 105 -7.62 6.01 2.60
CA VAL A 105 -8.15 6.98 1.62
C VAL A 105 -7.04 7.51 0.72
N LEU A 106 -5.93 7.99 1.30
CA LEU A 106 -4.79 8.51 0.55
C LEU A 106 -4.21 7.47 -0.40
N ARG A 107 -4.01 6.23 0.07
CA ARG A 107 -3.53 5.16 -0.81
C ARG A 107 -4.51 4.83 -1.92
N LYS A 108 -5.83 4.92 -1.68
CA LYS A 108 -6.83 4.70 -2.73
C LYS A 108 -6.83 5.81 -3.76
N ILE A 109 -6.74 7.07 -3.34
CA ILE A 109 -6.64 8.22 -4.24
C ILE A 109 -5.35 8.15 -5.06
N LEU A 110 -4.24 7.76 -4.43
CA LEU A 110 -2.93 7.66 -5.08
C LEU A 110 -2.68 6.30 -5.74
N SER A 111 -3.61 5.35 -5.67
CA SER A 111 -3.47 4.02 -6.29
C SER A 111 -3.20 4.10 -7.81
N PRO A 112 -3.87 4.98 -8.59
CA PRO A 112 -3.61 5.11 -10.02
C PRO A 112 -2.17 5.49 -10.36
N LEU A 113 -1.46 6.14 -9.43
CA LEU A 113 -0.07 6.59 -9.59
C LEU A 113 0.92 5.62 -8.95
N THR A 114 0.62 5.19 -7.72
CA THR A 114 1.51 4.35 -6.92
C THR A 114 1.57 2.91 -7.42
N ILE A 115 0.49 2.35 -7.99
CA ILE A 115 0.53 0.98 -8.51
C ILE A 115 1.43 0.87 -9.74
N PRO A 116 1.22 1.65 -10.82
CA PRO A 116 2.12 1.60 -11.98
C PRO A 116 3.55 2.00 -11.60
N GLY A 117 3.70 3.05 -10.77
CA GLY A 117 5.01 3.52 -10.32
C GLY A 117 5.81 2.44 -9.60
N LYS A 118 5.18 1.68 -8.69
CA LYS A 118 5.83 0.54 -8.01
C LYS A 118 6.26 -0.56 -8.98
N ILE A 119 5.44 -0.86 -9.98
CA ILE A 119 5.74 -1.90 -10.96
C ILE A 119 6.93 -1.48 -11.82
N TYR A 120 6.92 -0.24 -12.31
CA TYR A 120 8.02 0.30 -13.10
C TYR A 120 9.33 0.32 -12.29
N LEU A 121 9.29 0.77 -11.04
CA LEU A 121 10.43 0.73 -10.13
C LEU A 121 10.92 -0.69 -9.87
N ALA A 122 10.00 -1.65 -9.67
CA ALA A 122 10.35 -3.05 -9.49
C ALA A 122 11.09 -3.63 -10.71
N VAL A 123 10.61 -3.31 -11.93
CA VAL A 123 11.29 -3.71 -13.17
C VAL A 123 12.67 -3.09 -13.28
N LEU A 124 12.79 -1.78 -13.02
CA LEU A 124 14.07 -1.05 -13.02
C LEU A 124 15.07 -1.66 -12.04
N VAL A 125 14.67 -1.84 -10.78
CA VAL A 125 15.53 -2.45 -9.75
C VAL A 125 15.95 -3.86 -10.17
N SER A 126 15.02 -4.66 -10.70
CA SER A 126 15.35 -6.01 -11.15
C SER A 126 16.36 -6.04 -12.30
N GLY A 127 16.33 -5.05 -13.20
CA GLY A 127 17.27 -4.97 -14.33
C GLY A 127 18.62 -4.34 -13.98
N ILE A 128 18.73 -3.66 -12.83
CA ILE A 128 20.02 -3.14 -12.33
C ILE A 128 20.73 -4.20 -11.49
N VAL A 129 19.97 -5.01 -10.74
CA VAL A 129 20.51 -6.00 -9.80
C VAL A 129 20.86 -7.33 -10.47
N CYS A 130 20.19 -7.69 -11.58
CA CYS A 130 20.36 -8.95 -12.31
C CYS A 130 20.75 -8.71 -13.76
#